data_AF-A0A9N8KVG3-F1
#
_entry.id   AF-A0A9N8KVG3-F1
#
_cell.length_a   1.000
_cell.length_b   1.000
_cell.length_c   1.000
_cell.angle_alpha   90.00
_cell.angle_beta   90.00
_cell.angle_gamma   90.00
#
_symmetry.space_group_name_H-M   'P 1'
#
loop_
_entity.id
_entity.type
_entity.pdbx_description
1 polymer ?
#
loop_
_entity_poly.entity_id
_entity_poly.type
_entity_poly.pdbx_seq_one_letter_code
_entity_poly.pdbx_strand_id
1 'polypeptide(L)'
;MPALCSPRPVSEFSYDSAKSRLLNLKLGYEDGPRITFMTPGDFTAESNEDHLNGDAAVETRQGQLLRLAGWIDVESRVTVGCAGAVLAYIHRKRAATFLPGDMAAQAMHRISTIEMFTLAGSM
;
A
#
# COMPACT_ATOMS: atom_id res chain seq x y z
N MET A 1 17.82 12.81 21.93
CA MET A 1 17.27 11.62 22.61
C MET A 1 17.84 10.40 21.90
N PRO A 2 18.61 9.53 22.58
CA PRO A 2 19.19 8.36 21.93
C PRO A 2 18.06 7.42 21.52
N ALA A 3 18.10 6.92 20.28
CA ALA A 3 17.12 5.95 19.80
C ALA A 3 17.27 4.68 20.63
N LEU A 4 16.36 4.45 21.58
CA LEU A 4 16.23 3.13 22.20
C LEU A 4 15.92 2.14 21.08
N CYS A 5 16.83 1.19 20.88
CA CYS A 5 16.60 0.04 20.03
C CYS A 5 15.48 -0.79 20.67
N SER A 6 14.22 -0.42 20.43
CA SER A 6 13.08 -1.20 20.87
C SER A 6 13.07 -2.48 20.01
N PRO A 7 13.27 -3.68 20.60
CA PRO A 7 13.21 -4.91 19.82
C PRO A 7 11.82 -4.99 19.17
N ARG A 8 11.81 -5.13 17.84
CA ARG A 8 10.56 -5.19 17.07
C ARG A 8 10.14 -6.66 16.99
N PRO A 9 8.87 -7.00 17.25
CA PRO A 9 8.39 -8.36 17.07
C PRO A 9 8.64 -8.79 15.63
N VAL A 10 9.14 -10.02 15.46
CA VAL A 10 9.48 -10.62 14.16
C VAL A 10 8.28 -10.59 13.20
N SER A 11 7.07 -10.60 13.74
CA SER A 11 5.82 -10.48 12.97
C SER A 11 5.70 -9.17 12.18
N GLU A 12 6.42 -8.10 12.51
CA GLU A 12 6.43 -6.87 11.70
C GLU A 12 7.08 -7.04 10.34
N PHE A 13 7.97 -8.03 10.20
CA PHE A 13 8.64 -8.40 8.96
C PHE A 13 7.90 -9.51 8.18
N SER A 14 6.73 -9.94 8.67
CA SER A 14 5.90 -10.94 8.00
C SER A 14 5.50 -10.45 6.60
N TYR A 15 5.80 -11.27 5.58
CA TYR A 15 5.45 -10.99 4.20
C TYR A 15 3.94 -10.76 4.01
N ASP A 16 3.08 -11.60 4.58
CA ASP A 16 1.64 -11.49 4.38
C ASP A 16 1.06 -10.21 5.00
N SER A 17 1.52 -9.85 6.21
CA SER A 17 1.16 -8.58 6.84
C SER A 17 1.70 -7.38 6.06
N ALA A 18 2.93 -7.46 5.56
CA ALA A 18 3.55 -6.42 4.76
C ALA A 18 2.79 -6.18 3.45
N LYS A 19 2.50 -7.26 2.71
CA LYS A 19 1.70 -7.24 1.49
C LYS A 19 0.34 -6.62 1.71
N SER A 20 -0.36 -7.01 2.78
CA SER A 20 -1.65 -6.41 3.12
C SER A 20 -1.54 -4.90 3.38
N ARG A 21 -0.50 -4.44 4.10
CA ARG A 21 -0.28 -3.00 4.34
C ARG A 21 0.01 -2.23 3.07
N LEU A 22 0.81 -2.80 2.16
CA LEU A 22 1.15 -2.19 0.89
C LEU A 22 -0.09 -2.03 -0.02
N LEU A 23 -0.96 -3.05 -0.08
CA LEU A 23 -2.22 -2.97 -0.82
C LEU A 23 -3.12 -1.84 -0.30
N ASN A 24 -3.13 -1.61 1.02
CA ASN A 24 -3.95 -0.58 1.65
C ASN A 24 -3.43 0.86 1.45
N LEU A 25 -2.23 1.07 0.90
CA LEU A 25 -1.70 2.41 0.65
C LEU A 25 -2.39 3.13 -0.52
N LYS A 26 -3.15 2.42 -1.37
CA LYS A 26 -3.84 2.97 -2.56
C LYS A 26 -2.93 3.87 -3.40
N LEU A 27 -1.71 3.41 -3.66
CA LEU A 27 -0.67 4.20 -4.32
C LEU A 27 -1.04 4.47 -5.79
N GLY A 28 -0.79 5.71 -6.21
CA GLY A 28 -0.95 6.13 -7.60
C GLY A 28 -2.39 6.28 -8.07
N TYR A 29 -3.40 6.39 -7.19
CA TYR A 29 -4.81 6.58 -7.59
C TYR A 29 -4.96 7.65 -8.69
N GLU A 30 -4.27 8.78 -8.55
CA GLU A 30 -4.27 9.88 -9.53
C GLU A 30 -3.13 9.83 -10.57
N ASP A 31 -1.95 9.33 -10.19
CA ASP A 31 -0.70 9.49 -10.98
C ASP A 31 -0.03 8.15 -11.36
N GLY A 32 -0.77 7.05 -11.25
CA GLY A 32 -0.26 5.70 -11.45
C GLY A 32 -0.84 4.97 -12.66
N PRO A 33 -0.34 3.76 -12.94
CA PRO A 33 -0.91 2.91 -13.98
C PRO A 33 -2.39 2.66 -13.66
N ARG A 34 -3.27 3.06 -14.59
CA ARG A 34 -4.71 2.78 -14.53
C ARG A 34 -4.90 1.32 -14.89
N ILE A 35 -5.18 0.48 -13.89
CA ILE A 35 -5.42 -0.95 -14.08
C ILE A 35 -6.88 -1.24 -13.80
N THR A 36 -7.59 -1.73 -14.82
CA THR A 36 -8.95 -2.27 -14.67
C THR A 36 -8.87 -3.78 -14.73
N PHE A 37 -9.27 -4.46 -13.65
CA PHE A 37 -9.40 -5.91 -13.63
C PHE A 37 -10.84 -6.29 -13.99
N MET A 38 -11.03 -6.97 -15.12
CA MET A 38 -12.34 -7.44 -15.56
C MET A 38 -12.35 -8.96 -15.62
N THR A 39 -13.35 -9.58 -15.01
CA THR A 39 -13.62 -11.02 -15.09
C THR A 39 -14.80 -11.24 -16.05
N PRO A 40 -14.90 -12.37 -16.78
CA PRO A 40 -16.03 -12.63 -17.68
C PRO A 40 -17.43 -12.50 -17.05
N GLY A 41 -17.57 -12.60 -15.73
CA GLY A 41 -18.83 -12.35 -15.03
C GLY A 41 -19.23 -10.86 -14.89
N ASP A 42 -18.27 -9.93 -15.01
CA ASP A 42 -18.51 -8.50 -14.80
C ASP A 42 -19.33 -7.88 -15.94
N PHE A 43 -19.28 -8.47 -17.15
CA PHE A 43 -20.09 -8.04 -18.30
C PHE A 43 -21.61 -8.21 -18.11
N THR A 44 -22.05 -8.95 -17.08
CA THR A 44 -23.48 -9.18 -16.80
C THR A 44 -24.09 -8.18 -15.81
N ALA A 45 -23.28 -7.31 -15.20
CA ALA A 45 -23.72 -6.32 -14.22
C ALA A 45 -23.97 -4.91 -14.82
N GLU A 46 -23.85 -4.78 -16.15
CA GLU A 46 -23.96 -3.51 -16.91
C GLU A 46 -25.41 -3.00 -17.04
N SER A 47 -26.40 -3.65 -16.41
CA SER A 47 -27.82 -3.25 -16.47
C SER A 47 -28.30 -2.53 -15.20
N ASN A 48 -27.49 -1.61 -14.68
CA ASN A 48 -27.96 -0.53 -13.79
C ASN A 48 -27.19 0.75 -14.13
N GLU A 49 -27.66 1.40 -15.19
CA GLU A 49 -27.37 2.78 -15.56
C GLU A 49 -27.79 3.70 -14.40
N ASP A 50 -26.84 4.16 -13.56
CA ASP A 50 -26.98 5.44 -12.82
C ASP A 50 -25.75 5.88 -11.99
N HIS A 51 -24.53 5.46 -12.32
CA HIS A 51 -23.32 5.99 -11.65
C HIS A 51 -22.22 6.42 -12.64
N LEU A 52 -22.63 7.19 -13.66
CA LEU A 52 -21.73 8.01 -14.48
C LEU A 52 -21.30 9.29 -13.74
N ASN A 53 -20.68 9.13 -12.57
CA ASN A 53 -19.98 10.21 -11.87
C ASN A 53 -18.79 9.65 -11.07
N GLY A 54 -17.61 9.68 -11.67
CA GLY A 54 -16.33 9.67 -10.94
C GLY A 54 -15.78 8.30 -10.49
N ASP A 55 -15.01 7.67 -11.38
CA ASP A 55 -13.71 7.03 -11.07
C ASP A 55 -13.62 6.00 -9.92
N ALA A 56 -14.66 5.23 -9.62
CA ALA A 56 -14.55 4.13 -8.66
C ALA A 56 -15.40 2.93 -9.08
N ALA A 57 -15.06 2.30 -10.21
CA ALA A 57 -15.27 0.87 -10.30
C ALA A 57 -14.67 0.25 -9.04
N VAL A 58 -15.47 -0.46 -8.24
CA VAL A 58 -15.06 -1.05 -6.97
C VAL A 58 -13.77 -1.84 -7.21
N GLU A 59 -12.63 -1.25 -6.83
CA GLU A 59 -11.32 -1.80 -7.16
C GLU A 59 -11.20 -3.14 -6.42
N THR A 60 -11.31 -4.23 -7.17
CA THR A 60 -11.24 -5.57 -6.58
C THR A 60 -9.88 -5.75 -5.91
N ARG A 61 -9.81 -6.58 -4.85
CA ARG A 61 -8.54 -6.89 -4.19
C ARG A 61 -7.48 -7.41 -5.17
N GLN A 62 -7.93 -8.11 -6.21
CA GLN A 62 -7.12 -8.57 -7.33
C GLN A 62 -6.59 -7.39 -8.17
N GLY A 63 -7.43 -6.41 -8.51
CA GLY A 63 -7.01 -5.17 -9.19
C GLY A 63 -5.97 -4.39 -8.40
N GLN A 64 -6.16 -4.22 -7.08
CA GLN A 64 -5.18 -3.57 -6.21
C GLN A 64 -3.84 -4.30 -6.18
N LEU A 65 -3.87 -5.64 -6.20
CA LEU A 65 -2.67 -6.45 -6.23
C LEU A 65 -1.94 -6.34 -7.57
N LEU A 66 -2.68 -6.40 -8.68
CA LEU A 66 -2.11 -6.20 -10.01
C LEU A 66 -1.47 -4.82 -10.16
N ARG A 67 -2.13 -3.80 -9.61
CA ARG A 67 -1.59 -2.44 -9.56
C ARG A 67 -0.31 -2.37 -8.76
N LEU A 68 -0.28 -2.90 -7.54
CA LEU A 68 0.92 -2.93 -6.72
C LEU A 68 2.06 -3.68 -7.41
N ALA A 69 1.76 -4.82 -8.06
CA ALA A 69 2.71 -5.61 -8.82
C ALA A 69 3.25 -4.88 -10.07
N GLY A 70 2.54 -3.87 -10.57
CA GLY A 70 3.03 -2.97 -11.61
C GLY A 70 4.07 -1.95 -11.13
N TRP A 71 4.15 -1.69 -9.82
CA TRP A 71 5.10 -0.74 -9.23
C TRP A 71 6.33 -1.40 -8.63
N ILE A 72 6.15 -2.56 -7.99
CA ILE A 72 7.20 -3.24 -7.24
C ILE A 72 7.18 -4.74 -7.51
N ASP A 73 8.34 -5.37 -7.36
CA ASP A 73 8.44 -6.82 -7.33
C ASP A 73 7.85 -7.37 -6.02
N VAL A 74 6.58 -7.78 -6.09
CA VAL A 74 5.85 -8.37 -4.96
C VAL A 74 6.32 -9.79 -4.60
N GLU A 75 7.14 -10.43 -5.42
CA GLU A 75 7.69 -11.77 -5.16
C GLU A 75 8.94 -11.73 -4.29
N SER A 76 9.64 -10.59 -4.26
CA SER A 76 10.77 -10.36 -3.37
C SER A 76 10.33 -10.27 -1.90
N ARG A 77 10.18 -11.44 -1.26
CA ARG A 77 9.60 -11.55 0.09
C ARG A 77 10.37 -10.77 1.15
N VAL A 78 11.69 -10.70 1.01
CA VAL A 78 12.57 -9.99 1.94
C VAL A 78 12.34 -8.48 1.86
N THR A 79 12.37 -7.90 0.66
CA THR A 79 12.17 -6.45 0.48
C THR A 79 10.76 -6.04 0.89
N VAL A 80 9.74 -6.83 0.50
CA VAL A 80 8.36 -6.62 0.91
C VAL A 80 8.22 -6.69 2.42
N GLY A 81 8.77 -7.71 3.08
CA GLY A 81 8.74 -7.85 4.54
C GLY A 81 9.39 -6.66 5.26
N CYS A 82 10.58 -6.24 4.80
CA CYS A 82 11.27 -5.06 5.32
C CYS A 82 10.46 -3.78 5.13
N ALA A 83 9.88 -3.56 3.95
CA ALA A 83 9.00 -2.43 3.69
C ALA A 83 7.80 -2.44 4.64
N GLY A 84 7.17 -3.60 4.85
CA GLY A 84 6.07 -3.77 5.80
C GLY A 84 6.40 -3.38 7.23
N ALA A 85 7.63 -3.66 7.68
CA ALA A 85 8.12 -3.24 8.99
C ALA A 85 8.26 -1.71 9.10
N VAL A 86 8.77 -1.07 8.05
CA VAL A 86 8.84 0.40 7.96
C VAL A 86 7.43 1.01 7.99
N LEU A 87 6.47 0.43 7.26
CA LEU A 87 5.07 0.86 7.29
C LEU A 87 4.45 0.70 8.69
N ALA A 88 4.75 -0.40 9.39
CA ALA A 88 4.33 -0.61 10.78
C ALA A 88 4.85 0.50 11.70
N TYR A 89 6.12 0.87 11.52
CA TYR A 89 6.75 1.94 12.28
C TYR A 89 6.05 3.27 12.05
N ILE A 90 5.85 3.64 10.78
CA ILE A 90 5.16 4.88 10.42
C ILE A 90 3.75 4.91 11.01
N HIS A 91 2.99 3.81 10.86
CA HIS A 91 1.62 3.72 11.37
C HIS A 91 1.56 3.93 12.90
N ARG A 92 2.46 3.27 13.65
CA ARG A 92 2.53 3.45 15.11
C ARG A 92 2.97 4.85 15.52
N LYS A 93 3.94 5.42 14.81
CA LYS A 93 4.40 6.78 15.08
C LYS A 93 3.25 7.77 14.92
N ARG A 94 2.42 7.60 13.89
CA ARG A 94 1.20 8.40 13.70
C ARG A 94 0.22 8.19 14.86
N ALA A 95 -0.09 6.95 15.23
CA ALA A 95 -1.00 6.64 16.33
C ALA A 95 -0.54 7.15 17.70
N ALA A 96 0.78 7.23 17.93
CA ALA A 96 1.34 7.75 19.18
C ALA A 96 1.43 9.28 19.23
N THR A 97 1.49 9.94 18.07
CA THR A 97 1.71 11.40 17.98
C THR A 97 0.40 12.18 17.82
N PHE A 98 -0.60 11.56 17.20
CA PHE A 98 -1.82 12.28 16.79
C PHE A 98 -3.09 11.70 17.42
N LEU A 99 -4.02 12.60 17.71
CA LEU A 99 -5.37 12.25 18.16
C LEU A 99 -6.24 11.85 16.95
N PRO A 100 -7.24 10.97 17.13
CA PRO A 100 -8.22 10.68 16.09
C PRO A 100 -8.91 11.97 15.61
N GLY A 101 -8.95 12.18 14.29
CA GLY A 101 -9.58 13.37 13.68
C GLY A 101 -8.63 14.56 13.47
N ASP A 102 -7.38 14.48 13.91
CA ASP A 102 -6.39 15.51 13.63
C ASP A 102 -6.00 15.50 12.13
N MET A 103 -6.35 16.58 11.42
CA MET A 103 -6.04 16.74 10.00
C MET A 103 -4.53 16.82 9.73
N ALA A 104 -3.73 17.31 10.70
CA ALA A 104 -2.28 17.32 10.58
C ALA A 104 -1.71 15.89 10.53
N ALA A 105 -2.39 14.93 11.15
CA ALA A 105 -2.02 13.52 11.11
C ALA A 105 -2.11 12.92 9.70
N GLN A 106 -2.99 13.46 8.85
CA GLN A 106 -3.18 13.00 7.48
C GLN A 106 -2.05 13.44 6.54
N ALA A 107 -1.50 14.63 6.77
CA ALA A 107 -0.34 15.13 6.03
C ALA A 107 0.97 14.52 6.55
N MET A 108 1.09 14.31 7.88
CA MET A 108 2.33 13.83 8.48
C MET A 108 2.55 12.33 8.21
N HIS A 109 3.74 12.02 7.68
CA HIS A 109 4.13 10.66 7.28
C HIS A 109 3.22 10.02 6.22
N ARG A 110 2.60 10.84 5.34
CA ARG A 110 1.91 10.34 4.14
C ARG A 110 2.93 9.69 3.21
N ILE A 111 2.58 8.52 2.69
CA ILE A 111 3.37 7.81 1.70
C ILE A 111 2.74 8.11 0.34
N SER A 112 3.48 8.79 -0.53
CA SER A 112 3.04 9.17 -1.87
C SER A 112 3.43 8.15 -2.93
N THR A 113 4.64 7.60 -2.82
CA THR A 113 5.26 6.72 -3.80
C THR A 113 5.93 5.53 -3.12
N ILE A 114 6.09 4.44 -3.86
CA ILE A 114 6.93 3.31 -3.47
C ILE A 114 7.70 2.84 -4.68
N GLU A 115 9.00 2.61 -4.50
CA GLU A 115 9.89 2.18 -5.57
C GLU A 115 10.85 1.13 -5.04
N MET A 116 11.17 0.15 -5.88
CA MET A 116 12.26 -0.79 -5.63
C MET A 116 13.45 -0.41 -6.49
N PHE A 117 14.62 -0.37 -5.87
CA PHE A 117 15.88 -0.12 -6.55
C PHE A 117 16.88 -1.21 -6.17
N THR A 118 17.81 -1.48 -7.07
CA THR A 118 18.97 -2.32 -6.80
C THR A 118 20.18 -1.44 -6.52
N LEU A 119 20.95 -1.81 -5.49
CA LEU A 119 22.22 -1.15 -5.20
C LEU A 119 23.29 -1.76 -6.12
N ALA A 120 23.74 -0.99 -7.12
CA ALA A 120 24.91 -1.38 -7.89
C ALA A 120 26.15 -1.33 -7.00
N GLY A 121 26.88 -2.44 -6.89
CA GLY A 121 28.14 -2.51 -6.14
C GLY A 121 28.03 -2.92 -4.67
N SER A 122 26.88 -3.43 -4.20
CA SER A 122 26.84 -4.12 -2.91
C SER A 122 27.34 -5.56 -3.07
N MET A 123 28.60 -5.77 -2.71
CA MET A 123 29.17 -7.08 -2.42
C MET A 123 29.20 -7.27 -0.90
#